data_AF-A0A5D2VWY0-F1
#
_entry.id   AF-A0A5D2VWY0-F1
#
_cell.length_a   1.000
_cell.length_b   1.000
_cell.length_c   1.000
_cell.angle_alpha   90.00
_cell.angle_beta   90.00
_cell.angle_gamma   90.00
#
_symmetry.space_group_name_H-M   'P 1'
#
loop_
_entity.id
_entity.type
_entity.pdbx_description
1 polymer ?
#
loop_
_entity_poly.entity_id
_entity_poly.type
_entity_poly.pdbx_seq_one_letter_code
_entity_poly.pdbx_strand_id
1 'polypeptide(L)'
;MILLNKCLVLEVQDVRHYATFSKMLEAESISQVLPGVKSTEEGLQTYRKFYTEEEERSYGVIAICVSNLVVQPAILLASILSVKGSTLTHGARALAKHVNRSSNKYWGNLNGSDSNKNKLAMGVIMDLISNSCWLNMYTVQPHGDVFEIRVAEGYGARWSKDGYKFIGFLEPYMDDGHLKGWKH
;
A
#
# COMPACT_ATOMS: atom_id res chain seq x y z
N MET A 1 -12.71 4.20 6.70
CA MET A 1 -11.73 3.74 5.69
C MET A 1 -11.67 2.21 5.74
N ILE A 2 -11.72 1.55 4.59
CA ILE A 2 -11.53 0.09 4.46
C ILE A 2 -10.21 -0.13 3.70
N LEU A 3 -9.39 -1.04 4.19
CA LEU A 3 -8.16 -1.46 3.52
C LEU A 3 -8.34 -2.89 2.99
N LEU A 4 -8.54 -3.03 1.69
CA LEU A 4 -8.64 -4.34 1.02
C LEU A 4 -7.25 -4.81 0.60
N ASN A 5 -6.91 -6.04 0.96
CA ASN A 5 -5.64 -6.70 0.63
C ASN A 5 -4.38 -5.86 0.95
N LYS A 6 -4.44 -5.02 1.99
CA LYS A 6 -3.37 -4.11 2.40
C LYS A 6 -2.91 -3.10 1.33
N CYS A 7 -3.62 -2.96 0.21
CA CYS A 7 -3.14 -2.17 -0.92
C CYS A 7 -4.20 -1.26 -1.55
N LEU A 8 -5.49 -1.54 -1.33
CA LEU A 8 -6.60 -0.74 -1.83
C LEU A 8 -7.29 -0.04 -0.67
N VAL A 9 -7.17 1.28 -0.63
CA VAL A 9 -7.82 2.13 0.36
C VAL A 9 -9.13 2.65 -0.21
N LEU A 10 -10.21 2.30 0.46
CA LEU A 10 -11.55 2.74 0.15
C LEU A 10 -12.07 3.65 1.25
N GLU A 11 -12.72 4.73 0.86
CA GLU A 11 -13.48 5.55 1.78
C GLU A 11 -14.90 5.01 1.87
N VAL A 12 -15.38 4.74 3.09
CA VAL A 12 -16.76 4.33 3.32
C VAL A 12 -17.60 5.59 3.25
N GLN A 13 -18.47 5.65 2.25
CA GLN A 13 -19.37 6.77 2.02
C GLN A 13 -20.65 6.61 2.85
N ASP A 14 -21.18 5.39 2.91
CA ASP A 14 -22.40 5.09 3.66
C ASP A 14 -22.48 3.59 4.01
N VAL A 15 -23.29 3.25 5.01
CA VAL A 15 -23.62 1.88 5.39
C VAL A 15 -25.13 1.78 5.56
N ARG A 16 -25.78 1.04 4.66
CA ARG A 16 -27.25 0.95 4.60
C ARG A 16 -27.72 -0.47 4.90
N HIS A 17 -28.78 -0.56 5.69
CA HIS A 17 -29.40 -1.82 6.06
C HIS A 17 -30.70 -2.03 5.28
N TYR A 18 -30.88 -3.23 4.77
CA TYR A 18 -32.04 -3.64 4.01
C TYR A 18 -32.61 -4.92 4.60
N ALA A 19 -33.94 -5.04 4.57
CA ALA A 19 -34.61 -6.25 5.01
C ALA A 19 -34.36 -7.43 4.06
N THR A 20 -34.14 -7.16 2.77
CA THR A 20 -33.95 -8.19 1.74
C THR A 20 -32.95 -7.76 0.65
N PHE A 21 -32.37 -8.72 -0.05
CA PHE A 21 -31.52 -8.50 -1.23
C PHE A 21 -32.31 -7.80 -2.34
N SER A 22 -33.61 -8.14 -2.55
CA SER A 22 -34.45 -7.46 -3.55
C SER A 22 -34.54 -5.96 -3.25
N LYS A 23 -34.85 -5.59 -2.00
CA LYS A 23 -34.93 -4.17 -1.60
C LYS A 23 -33.60 -3.46 -1.75
N MET A 24 -32.50 -4.14 -1.43
CA MET A 24 -31.16 -3.59 -1.64
C MET A 24 -30.90 -3.36 -3.13
N LEU A 25 -31.15 -4.35 -3.99
CA LEU A 25 -30.93 -4.25 -5.44
C LEU A 25 -31.86 -3.26 -6.16
N GLU A 26 -33.02 -2.96 -5.59
CA GLU A 26 -33.93 -1.93 -6.08
C GLU A 26 -33.47 -0.51 -5.67
N ALA A 27 -32.96 -0.36 -4.44
CA ALA A 27 -32.51 0.92 -3.90
C ALA A 27 -31.08 1.27 -4.34
N GLU A 28 -30.22 0.27 -4.51
CA GLU A 28 -28.86 0.39 -4.98
C GLU A 28 -28.79 0.16 -6.47
N SER A 29 -27.89 0.87 -7.16
CA SER A 29 -27.70 0.63 -8.59
C SER A 29 -27.15 -0.78 -8.81
N ILE A 30 -27.95 -1.66 -9.44
CA ILE A 30 -27.56 -3.07 -9.66
C ILE A 30 -26.20 -3.21 -10.34
N SER A 31 -25.85 -2.33 -11.27
CA SER A 31 -24.55 -2.37 -11.96
C SER A 31 -23.36 -1.99 -11.07
N GLN A 32 -23.62 -1.27 -9.96
CA GLN A 32 -22.63 -0.98 -8.92
C GLN A 32 -22.49 -2.14 -7.92
N VAL A 33 -23.59 -2.86 -7.65
CA VAL A 33 -23.61 -3.98 -6.70
C VAL A 33 -23.09 -5.27 -7.34
N LEU A 34 -23.56 -5.59 -8.55
CA LEU A 34 -23.23 -6.79 -9.32
C LEU A 34 -22.89 -6.41 -10.78
N PRO A 35 -21.60 -6.12 -11.07
CA PRO A 35 -21.17 -5.76 -12.42
C PRO A 35 -21.52 -6.85 -13.44
N GLY A 36 -22.16 -6.46 -14.55
CA GLY A 36 -22.55 -7.36 -15.64
C GLY A 36 -23.95 -7.98 -15.52
N VAL A 37 -24.59 -7.86 -14.35
CA VAL A 37 -25.98 -8.29 -14.14
C VAL A 37 -26.95 -7.22 -14.64
N LYS A 38 -28.03 -7.64 -15.31
CA LYS A 38 -28.94 -6.71 -16.01
C LYS A 38 -30.28 -6.51 -15.31
N SER A 39 -30.67 -7.37 -14.38
CA SER A 39 -31.96 -7.28 -13.69
C SER A 39 -31.89 -7.73 -12.23
N THR A 40 -32.78 -7.18 -11.40
CA THR A 40 -32.92 -7.55 -9.99
C THR A 40 -33.14 -9.04 -9.80
N GLU A 41 -33.93 -9.67 -10.67
CA GLU A 41 -34.17 -11.12 -10.63
C GLU A 41 -32.87 -11.90 -10.82
N GLU A 42 -32.10 -11.58 -11.86
CA GLU A 42 -30.79 -12.21 -12.10
C GLU A 42 -29.80 -11.97 -10.94
N GLY A 43 -29.82 -10.77 -10.37
CA GLY A 43 -29.01 -10.42 -9.20
C GLY A 43 -29.40 -11.21 -7.96
N LEU A 44 -30.69 -11.39 -7.71
CA LEU A 44 -31.20 -12.19 -6.59
C LEU A 44 -30.82 -13.66 -6.75
N GLN A 45 -30.99 -14.22 -7.96
CA GLN A 45 -30.55 -15.59 -8.27
C GLN A 45 -29.02 -15.76 -8.08
N THR A 46 -28.24 -14.70 -8.26
CA THR A 46 -26.79 -14.72 -7.99
C THR A 46 -26.52 -14.84 -6.49
N TYR A 47 -27.21 -14.07 -5.64
CA TYR A 47 -27.07 -14.18 -4.18
C TYR A 47 -27.57 -15.51 -3.62
N ARG A 48 -28.62 -16.09 -4.21
CA ARG A 48 -29.17 -17.40 -3.79
C ARG A 48 -28.22 -18.58 -3.96
N LYS A 49 -27.14 -18.43 -4.73
CA LYS A 49 -26.06 -19.42 -4.82
C LYS A 49 -25.21 -19.47 -3.53
N PHE A 50 -25.27 -18.42 -2.71
CA PHE A 50 -24.42 -18.25 -1.53
C PHE A 50 -25.21 -18.14 -0.22
N TYR A 51 -26.42 -17.56 -0.26
CA TYR A 51 -27.23 -17.26 0.92
C TYR A 51 -28.67 -17.76 0.75
N THR A 52 -29.15 -18.46 1.76
CA THR A 52 -30.54 -18.92 1.84
C THR A 52 -31.49 -17.78 2.21
N GLU A 53 -32.77 -17.96 1.91
CA GLU A 53 -33.82 -17.01 2.32
C GLU A 53 -33.98 -16.90 3.83
N GLU A 54 -33.70 -17.99 4.54
CA GLU A 54 -33.81 -18.04 5.99
C GLU A 54 -32.69 -17.24 6.66
N GLU A 55 -31.46 -17.32 6.14
CA GLU A 55 -30.34 -16.48 6.58
C GLU A 55 -30.61 -15.01 6.32
N GLU A 56 -31.06 -14.66 5.11
CA GLU A 56 -31.43 -13.29 4.76
C GLU A 56 -32.53 -12.75 5.69
N ARG A 57 -33.57 -13.53 5.98
CA ARG A 57 -34.64 -13.12 6.88
C ARG A 57 -34.15 -12.94 8.32
N SER A 58 -33.16 -13.74 8.73
CA SER A 58 -32.61 -13.71 10.09
C SER A 58 -31.65 -12.54 10.32
N TYR A 59 -30.84 -12.19 9.32
CA TYR A 59 -29.75 -11.22 9.46
C TYR A 59 -29.96 -9.91 8.68
N GLY A 60 -30.84 -9.91 7.68
CA GLY A 60 -30.98 -8.82 6.72
C GLY A 60 -29.78 -8.71 5.76
N VAL A 61 -29.65 -7.56 5.11
CA VAL A 61 -28.60 -7.26 4.13
C VAL A 61 -27.97 -5.91 4.45
N ILE A 62 -26.64 -5.82 4.37
CA ILE A 62 -25.91 -4.58 4.55
C ILE A 62 -25.24 -4.20 3.23
N ALA A 63 -25.57 -3.04 2.70
CA ALA A 63 -24.84 -2.41 1.60
C ALA A 63 -23.79 -1.46 2.18
N ILE A 64 -22.51 -1.72 1.89
CA ILE A 64 -21.42 -0.82 2.24
C ILE A 64 -21.04 -0.04 0.99
N CYS A 65 -21.39 1.24 0.97
CA CYS A 65 -21.08 2.12 -0.15
C CYS A 65 -19.67 2.67 0.02
N VAL A 66 -18.84 2.45 -0.98
CA VAL A 66 -17.42 2.81 -0.94
C VAL A 66 -17.05 3.60 -2.18
N SER A 67 -16.10 4.52 -2.02
CA SER A 67 -15.43 5.18 -3.12
C SER A 67 -13.93 4.91 -3.05
N ASN A 68 -13.29 4.95 -4.22
CA ASN A 68 -11.83 4.98 -4.25
C ASN A 68 -11.36 6.30 -3.66
N LEU A 69 -10.36 6.24 -2.78
CA LEU A 69 -9.63 7.45 -2.41
C LEU A 69 -9.00 8.04 -3.68
N VAL A 70 -9.06 9.37 -3.81
CA VAL A 70 -8.60 10.13 -5.00
C VAL A 70 -7.20 9.72 -5.44
N VAL A 71 -6.34 9.34 -4.49
CA VAL A 71 -5.01 8.78 -4.77
C VAL A 71 -4.80 7.55 -3.90
N GLN A 72 -4.68 6.38 -4.54
CA GLN A 72 -4.31 5.15 -3.84
C GLN A 72 -2.88 5.26 -3.32
N PRO A 73 -2.58 4.79 -2.09
CA PRO A 73 -1.23 4.90 -1.52
C PRO A 73 -0.14 4.31 -2.41
N ALA A 74 -0.42 3.21 -3.10
CA ALA A 74 0.50 2.61 -4.06
C ALA A 74 0.80 3.52 -5.27
N ILE A 75 -0.19 4.29 -5.75
CA ILE A 75 -0.02 5.26 -6.84
C ILE A 75 0.81 6.44 -6.36
N LEU A 76 0.51 6.95 -5.16
CA LEU A 76 1.30 8.02 -4.54
C LEU A 76 2.76 7.57 -4.32
N LEU A 77 2.97 6.36 -3.83
CA LEU A 77 4.31 5.84 -3.64
C LEU A 77 5.04 5.65 -4.97
N ALA A 78 4.37 5.13 -5.99
CA ALA A 78 4.94 5.01 -7.32
C ALA A 78 5.35 6.38 -7.90
N SER A 79 4.55 7.42 -7.70
CA SER A 79 4.87 8.77 -8.17
C SER A 79 6.04 9.38 -7.40
N ILE A 80 6.08 9.23 -6.07
CA ILE A 80 7.20 9.65 -5.20
C ILE A 80 8.53 9.03 -5.64
N LEU A 81 8.49 7.77 -6.08
CA LEU A 81 9.67 7.04 -6.52
C LEU A 81 10.00 7.29 -8.00
N SER A 82 9.12 7.87 -8.80
CA SER A 82 9.34 8.01 -10.24
C SER A 82 10.43 9.02 -10.58
N VAL A 83 11.15 8.78 -11.69
CA VAL A 83 12.20 9.68 -12.20
C VAL A 83 11.78 10.19 -13.58
N LYS A 84 11.74 11.50 -13.76
CA LYS A 84 11.40 12.11 -15.06
C LYS A 84 12.39 11.63 -16.14
N GLY A 85 11.85 11.08 -17.23
CA GLY A 85 12.64 10.61 -18.37
C GLY A 85 13.39 9.29 -18.15
N SER A 86 13.07 8.52 -17.11
CA SER A 86 13.69 7.22 -16.86
C SER A 86 12.67 6.17 -16.41
N THR A 87 12.86 4.95 -16.91
CA THR A 87 12.13 3.76 -16.48
C THR A 87 12.53 3.29 -15.10
N LEU A 88 13.75 3.58 -14.63
CA LEU A 88 14.27 3.13 -13.33
C LEU A 88 14.00 4.17 -12.23
N THR A 89 13.27 3.76 -11.19
CA THR A 89 12.81 4.64 -10.10
C THR A 89 13.93 5.06 -9.15
N HIS A 90 13.71 6.14 -8.40
CA HIS A 90 14.54 6.55 -7.27
C HIS A 90 14.68 5.41 -6.25
N GLY A 91 13.60 4.67 -5.98
CA GLY A 91 13.62 3.49 -5.12
C GLY A 91 14.59 2.42 -5.63
N ALA A 92 14.49 2.02 -6.91
CA ALA A 92 15.38 1.02 -7.47
C ALA A 92 16.85 1.45 -7.52
N ARG A 93 17.10 2.72 -7.85
CA ARG A 93 18.45 3.31 -7.84
C ARG A 93 19.05 3.35 -6.43
N ALA A 94 18.24 3.66 -5.43
CA ALA A 94 18.68 3.60 -4.04
C ALA A 94 18.96 2.15 -3.63
N LEU A 95 18.03 1.23 -3.88
CA LEU A 95 18.19 -0.18 -3.50
C LEU A 95 19.45 -0.80 -4.11
N ALA A 96 19.78 -0.44 -5.36
CA ALA A 96 21.02 -0.86 -6.03
C ALA A 96 22.30 -0.51 -5.25
N LYS A 97 22.29 0.56 -4.46
CA LYS A 97 23.41 0.92 -3.59
C LYS A 97 23.51 0.02 -2.37
N HIS A 98 22.41 -0.59 -1.93
CA HIS A 98 22.28 -1.36 -0.68
C HIS A 98 22.37 -2.88 -0.87
N VAL A 99 21.98 -3.42 -2.02
CA VAL A 99 21.97 -4.89 -2.24
C VAL A 99 23.31 -5.60 -2.01
N ASN A 100 24.43 -4.91 -2.23
CA ASN A 100 25.77 -5.48 -2.03
C ASN A 100 26.33 -5.23 -0.61
N ARG A 101 25.58 -4.53 0.24
CA ARG A 101 26.02 -4.06 1.58
C ARG A 101 25.50 -4.93 2.72
N SER A 102 24.38 -5.59 2.49
CA SER A 102 23.75 -6.50 3.45
C SER A 102 24.27 -7.93 3.24
N SER A 103 25.05 -8.43 4.20
CA SER A 103 25.61 -9.80 4.18
C SER A 103 24.53 -10.89 4.22
N ASN A 104 23.39 -10.60 4.86
CA ASN A 104 22.21 -11.45 4.94
C ASN A 104 21.23 -11.29 3.76
N LYS A 105 21.55 -10.47 2.75
CA LYS A 105 20.69 -10.21 1.57
C LYS A 105 19.29 -9.67 1.93
N TYR A 106 19.18 -8.92 3.02
CA TYR A 106 17.94 -8.28 3.47
C TYR A 106 17.26 -7.50 2.34
N TRP A 107 18.04 -6.76 1.56
CA TRP A 107 17.56 -5.94 0.43
C TRP A 107 17.19 -6.74 -0.83
N GLY A 108 17.34 -8.06 -0.80
CA GLY A 108 17.10 -8.94 -1.94
C GLY A 108 18.17 -8.87 -3.03
N ASN A 109 17.88 -9.48 -4.19
CA ASN A 109 18.80 -9.54 -5.33
C ASN A 109 18.28 -8.64 -6.47
N LEU A 110 19.03 -7.58 -6.79
CA LEU A 110 18.64 -6.61 -7.81
C LEU A 110 18.97 -7.07 -9.24
N ASN A 111 18.17 -7.99 -9.79
CA ASN A 111 18.38 -8.58 -11.12
C ASN A 111 17.23 -8.30 -12.10
N GLY A 112 17.47 -8.52 -13.39
CA GLY A 112 16.47 -8.42 -14.44
C GLY A 112 16.24 -7.00 -14.98
N SER A 113 15.06 -6.79 -15.57
CA SER A 113 14.67 -5.52 -16.19
C SER A 113 14.43 -4.41 -15.17
N ASP A 114 14.38 -3.15 -15.61
CA ASP A 114 14.01 -2.02 -14.74
C ASP A 114 12.67 -2.23 -14.03
N SER A 115 11.70 -2.86 -14.69
CA SER A 115 10.42 -3.23 -14.08
C SER A 115 10.61 -4.19 -12.90
N ASN A 116 11.50 -5.18 -13.03
CA ASN A 116 11.80 -6.11 -11.93
C ASN A 116 12.45 -5.38 -10.76
N LYS A 117 13.43 -4.51 -11.04
CA LYS A 117 14.16 -3.75 -10.01
C LYS A 117 13.23 -2.77 -9.28
N ASN A 118 12.35 -2.10 -10.02
CA ASN A 118 11.34 -1.20 -9.48
C ASN A 118 10.34 -1.95 -8.59
N LYS A 119 9.86 -3.12 -9.02
CA LYS A 119 8.97 -3.98 -8.23
C LYS A 119 9.63 -4.43 -6.92
N LEU A 120 10.90 -4.83 -6.98
CA LEU A 120 11.65 -5.20 -5.77
C LEU A 120 11.76 -4.02 -4.81
N ALA A 121 12.19 -2.85 -5.28
CA ALA A 121 12.32 -1.67 -4.44
C ALA A 121 10.98 -1.22 -3.84
N MET A 122 9.89 -1.29 -4.62
CA MET A 122 8.54 -1.02 -4.12
C MET A 122 8.15 -2.01 -3.01
N GLY A 123 8.41 -3.31 -3.22
CA GLY A 123 8.15 -4.36 -2.22
C GLY A 123 8.89 -4.09 -0.91
N VAL A 124 10.19 -3.81 -0.98
CA VAL A 124 11.00 -3.46 0.20
C VAL A 124 10.43 -2.26 0.94
N ILE A 125 10.06 -1.18 0.24
CA ILE A 125 9.50 0.01 0.88
C ILE A 125 8.15 -0.30 1.54
N MET A 126 7.29 -1.06 0.89
CA MET A 126 6.00 -1.47 1.45
C MET A 126 6.18 -2.35 2.69
N ASP A 127 7.17 -3.24 2.70
CA ASP A 127 7.50 -4.06 3.87
C ASP A 127 8.04 -3.21 5.02
N LEU A 128 8.91 -2.24 4.74
CA LEU A 128 9.40 -1.30 5.76
C LEU A 128 8.26 -0.46 6.35
N ILE A 129 7.35 0.06 5.52
CA ILE A 129 6.18 0.81 5.99
C ILE A 129 5.29 -0.08 6.86
N SER A 130 4.98 -1.29 6.38
CA SER A 130 4.05 -2.21 7.05
C SER A 130 4.57 -2.75 8.38
N ASN A 131 5.88 -2.89 8.53
CA ASN A 131 6.52 -3.45 9.72
C ASN A 131 7.30 -2.42 10.54
N SER A 132 7.19 -1.13 10.20
CA SER A 132 7.87 -0.08 10.96
C SER A 132 7.39 -0.08 12.41
N CYS A 133 8.35 -0.11 13.32
CA CYS A 133 8.10 -0.04 14.77
C CYS A 133 8.69 1.25 15.38
N TRP A 134 9.47 1.99 14.60
CA TRP A 134 10.06 3.25 15.01
C TRP A 134 9.95 4.27 13.89
N LEU A 135 9.51 5.48 14.25
CA LEU A 135 9.32 6.61 13.36
C LEU A 135 9.96 7.83 14.02
N ASN A 136 10.65 8.65 13.23
CA ASN A 136 11.23 9.88 13.74
C ASN A 136 11.34 10.97 12.66
N MET A 137 11.39 12.22 13.12
CA MET A 137 11.65 13.37 12.27
C MET A 137 12.80 14.18 12.88
N TYR A 138 13.83 14.44 12.10
CA TYR A 138 15.02 15.14 12.58
C TYR A 138 15.78 15.79 11.41
N THR A 139 16.73 16.66 11.73
CA THR A 139 17.55 17.35 10.73
C THR A 139 18.87 16.61 10.51
N VAL A 140 19.23 16.31 9.26
CA VAL A 140 20.48 15.64 8.89
C VAL A 140 21.11 16.27 7.66
N GLN A 141 22.41 16.52 7.68
CA GLN A 141 23.14 17.01 6.51
C GLN A 141 23.40 15.88 5.50
N PRO A 142 23.37 16.14 4.18
CA PRO A 142 23.04 17.39 3.49
C PRO A 142 21.54 17.58 3.21
N HIS A 143 20.66 16.79 3.83
CA HIS A 143 19.27 16.66 3.43
C HIS A 143 18.27 17.59 4.15
N GLY A 144 18.69 18.23 5.23
CA GLY A 144 17.80 19.05 6.07
C GLY A 144 16.87 18.17 6.90
N ASP A 145 15.62 18.62 7.07
CA ASP A 145 14.60 17.89 7.84
C ASP A 145 14.11 16.66 7.07
N VAL A 146 14.15 15.51 7.73
CA VAL A 146 13.81 14.22 7.15
C VAL A 146 12.84 13.46 8.04
N PHE A 147 11.99 12.66 7.41
CA PHE A 147 11.15 11.67 8.06
C PHE A 147 11.76 10.29 7.83
N GLU A 148 11.92 9.53 8.91
CA GLU A 148 12.58 8.23 8.90
C GLU A 148 11.70 7.18 9.57
N ILE A 149 11.67 5.99 8.98
CA ILE A 149 11.06 4.80 9.57
C ILE A 149 12.09 3.68 9.69
N ARG A 150 11.95 2.85 10.72
CA ARG A 150 12.73 1.63 10.90
C ARG A 150 11.88 0.46 11.38
N VAL A 151 12.28 -0.73 10.94
CA VAL A 151 11.81 -2.02 11.48
C VAL A 151 12.65 -2.43 12.69
N ALA A 152 12.24 -3.50 13.38
CA ALA A 152 12.87 -3.94 14.63
C ALA A 152 14.36 -4.28 14.48
N GLU A 153 14.75 -4.83 13.32
CA GLU A 153 16.13 -5.18 12.98
C GLU A 153 16.98 -3.94 12.64
N GLY A 154 16.40 -2.74 12.64
CA GLY A 154 17.09 -1.48 12.43
C GLY A 154 17.16 -1.03 10.96
N TYR A 155 16.81 -1.87 9.98
CA TYR A 155 16.68 -1.44 8.59
C TYR A 155 15.59 -0.37 8.44
N GLY A 156 15.77 0.53 7.47
CA GLY A 156 14.84 1.65 7.33
C GLY A 156 14.85 2.33 5.98
N ALA A 157 14.05 3.39 5.90
CA ALA A 157 13.91 4.25 4.75
C ALA A 157 13.65 5.69 5.19
N ARG A 158 14.03 6.64 4.33
CA ARG A 158 13.95 8.07 4.61
C ARG A 158 13.30 8.84 3.47
N TRP A 159 12.51 9.82 3.85
CA TRP A 159 11.89 10.81 2.96
C TRP A 159 12.22 12.23 3.43
N SER A 160 11.99 13.22 2.57
CA SER A 160 11.84 14.62 3.00
C SER A 160 10.75 14.72 4.07
N LYS A 161 10.80 15.76 4.92
CA LYS A 161 9.82 15.96 6.01
C LYS A 161 8.36 15.96 5.58
N ASP A 162 8.08 16.32 4.33
CA ASP A 162 6.74 16.34 3.74
C ASP A 162 6.33 14.98 3.12
N GLY A 163 7.21 13.98 3.13
CA GLY A 163 6.98 12.65 2.60
C GLY A 163 7.05 12.55 1.06
N TYR A 164 7.18 13.65 0.33
CA TYR A 164 7.04 13.66 -1.13
C TYR A 164 8.29 13.23 -1.90
N LYS A 165 9.45 13.22 -1.25
CA LYS A 165 10.71 12.84 -1.88
C LYS A 165 11.37 11.72 -1.12
N PHE A 166 11.46 10.55 -1.76
CA PHE A 166 12.28 9.45 -1.24
C PHE A 166 13.76 9.82 -1.30
N ILE A 167 14.45 9.69 -0.16
CA ILE A 167 15.87 10.01 -0.01
C ILE A 167 16.73 8.75 -0.15
N GLY A 168 16.36 7.66 0.52
CA GLY A 168 17.11 6.41 0.44
C GLY A 168 16.76 5.39 1.52
N PHE A 169 17.42 4.23 1.44
CA PHE A 169 17.36 3.16 2.43
C PHE A 169 18.43 3.35 3.51
N LEU A 170 18.25 2.63 4.62
CA LEU A 170 19.09 2.74 5.81
C LEU A 170 19.44 1.35 6.34
N GLU A 171 20.72 1.15 6.61
CA GLU A 171 21.21 -0.03 7.33
C GLU A 171 20.89 0.06 8.83
N PRO A 172 20.93 -1.06 9.56
CA PRO A 172 20.86 -1.07 11.01
C PRO A 172 21.94 -0.17 11.63
N TYR A 173 21.68 0.31 12.85
CA TYR A 173 22.69 1.04 13.58
C TYR A 173 23.93 0.16 13.80
N MET A 174 25.10 0.75 13.59
CA MET A 174 26.39 0.13 13.91
C MET A 174 27.10 0.97 14.96
N ASP A 175 27.77 0.31 15.88
CA ASP A 175 28.69 0.97 16.82
C ASP A 175 29.77 1.73 16.02
N ASP A 176 29.96 2.99 16.40
CA ASP A 176 30.86 3.96 15.74
C ASP A 176 30.53 4.26 14.27
N GLY A 177 29.29 4.02 13.83
CA GLY A 177 28.86 4.27 12.45
C GLY A 177 29.24 5.67 11.95
N HIS A 178 29.05 6.70 12.77
CA HIS A 178 29.43 8.08 12.47
C HIS A 178 30.94 8.24 12.21
N LEU A 179 31.80 7.64 13.03
CA LEU A 179 33.26 7.72 12.91
C LEU A 179 33.79 6.98 11.67
N LYS A 180 33.08 5.93 11.24
CA LYS A 180 33.39 5.16 10.04
C LYS A 180 32.77 5.77 8.77
N GLY A 181 32.25 7.00 8.86
CA GLY A 181 31.59 7.71 7.76
C GLY A 181 30.28 7.07 7.31
N TRP A 182 29.70 6.22 8.19
CA TRP A 182 28.80 5.14 7.85
C TRP A 182 29.37 4.37 6.67
N LYS A 183 30.15 3.30 6.90
CA LYS A 183 30.34 2.33 5.83
C LYS A 183 28.99 1.68 5.59
N HIS A 184 28.30 2.21 4.60
CA HIS A 184 27.13 1.60 4.02
C HIS A 184 27.65 0.35 3.31
#